data_AF-A0A1Y1MMS6-F1
#
_entry.id   AF-A0A1Y1MMS6-F1
#
_cell.length_a   1.000
_cell.length_b   1.000
_cell.length_c   1.000
_cell.angle_alpha   90.00
_cell.angle_beta   90.00
_cell.angle_gamma   90.00
#
_symmetry.space_group_name_H-M   'P 1'
#
loop_
_entity.id
_entity.type
_entity.pdbx_description
1 polymer ?
#
loop_
_entity_poly.entity_id
_entity_poly.type
_entity_poly.pdbx_seq_one_letter_code
_entity_poly.pdbx_strand_id
1 'polypeptide(L)'
;DDTLSDGFIAQMGNLHDEIFQDTPLPQASAFCAHAAQVSESRDSQQGAGQLLKYQTLRELLRLVKAEVKLTFPEGPKSMGLMLRIQYIHRDDGEEIDVHDFPVSKQVLDEYLKRYMAWWQGERKASGVDIEEAFKCRTCEFASDCTWRNAMAEEQMQKARVREQARRQASTCSRR
;
A
#
# COMPACT_ATOMS: atom_id res chain seq x y z
N ASP A 1 16.25 20.65 -7.28
CA ASP A 1 15.90 19.25 -7.54
C ASP A 1 16.87 18.73 -8.57
N ASP A 2 17.52 17.63 -8.25
CA ASP A 2 18.47 16.98 -9.14
C ASP A 2 17.70 16.17 -10.20
N THR A 3 18.33 15.99 -11.35
CA THR A 3 17.78 15.16 -12.42
C THR A 3 17.88 13.69 -12.05
N LEU A 4 16.86 12.91 -12.43
CA LEU A 4 16.86 11.47 -12.32
C LEU A 4 18.01 10.88 -13.17
N SER A 5 18.64 9.83 -12.66
CA SER A 5 19.72 9.17 -13.38
C SER A 5 19.18 8.32 -14.53
N ASP A 6 19.98 8.17 -15.59
CA ASP A 6 19.61 7.34 -16.75
C ASP A 6 19.29 5.90 -16.36
N GLY A 7 20.00 5.35 -15.35
CA GLY A 7 19.73 4.02 -14.82
C GLY A 7 18.36 3.91 -14.15
N PHE A 8 17.95 4.92 -13.40
CA PHE A 8 16.61 4.99 -12.81
C PHE A 8 15.52 5.10 -13.87
N ILE A 9 15.73 5.97 -14.88
CA ILE A 9 14.80 6.15 -16.00
C ILE A 9 14.62 4.84 -16.79
N ALA A 10 15.70 4.10 -17.02
CA ALA A 10 15.65 2.79 -17.69
C ALA A 10 14.87 1.74 -16.88
N GLN A 11 15.04 1.71 -15.55
CA GLN A 11 14.29 0.79 -14.67
C GLN A 11 12.79 1.07 -14.69
N MET A 12 12.38 2.34 -14.64
CA MET A 12 10.98 2.73 -14.74
C MET A 12 10.36 2.36 -16.09
N GLY A 13 11.10 2.53 -17.19
CA GLY A 13 10.63 2.14 -18.52
C GLY A 13 10.37 0.64 -18.65
N ASN A 14 11.21 -0.20 -18.03
CA ASN A 14 11.08 -1.66 -18.08
C ASN A 14 9.90 -2.20 -17.24
N LEU A 15 9.47 -1.49 -16.20
CA LEU A 15 8.37 -1.94 -15.33
C LEU A 15 7.00 -1.94 -16.04
N HIS A 16 6.86 -1.16 -17.12
CA HIS A 16 5.58 -0.99 -17.81
C HIS A 16 5.23 -2.12 -18.79
N ASP A 17 6.21 -2.90 -19.27
CA ASP A 17 5.94 -4.01 -20.19
C ASP A 17 5.27 -5.20 -19.49
N GLU A 18 5.42 -5.35 -18.16
CA GLU A 18 4.83 -6.47 -17.43
C GLU A 18 3.44 -6.20 -16.82
N ILE A 19 2.95 -4.95 -16.81
CA ILE A 19 1.71 -4.57 -16.08
C ILE A 19 0.45 -4.68 -16.96
N PHE A 20 0.56 -4.63 -18.28
CA PHE A 20 -0.61 -4.50 -19.17
C PHE A 20 -0.71 -5.54 -20.29
N GLN A 21 0.19 -6.53 -20.37
CA GLN A 21 0.18 -7.48 -21.49
C GLN A 21 -0.96 -8.51 -21.46
N ASP A 22 -1.53 -8.85 -20.30
CA ASP A 22 -2.39 -10.05 -20.19
C ASP A 22 -3.72 -9.81 -19.46
N THR A 23 -4.48 -8.76 -19.79
CA THR A 23 -5.92 -8.75 -19.47
C THR A 23 -6.71 -9.25 -20.69
N PRO A 24 -7.05 -10.55 -20.80
CA PRO A 24 -8.03 -10.99 -21.77
C PRO A 24 -9.38 -10.37 -21.42
N LEU A 25 -9.84 -9.40 -22.21
CA LEU A 25 -11.18 -8.83 -22.08
C LEU A 25 -12.22 -9.97 -22.11
N PRO A 26 -13.06 -10.14 -21.07
CA PRO A 26 -14.22 -11.00 -21.16
C PRO A 26 -15.17 -10.45 -22.23
N GLN A 27 -15.67 -11.35 -23.07
CA GLN A 27 -16.46 -11.10 -24.26
C GLN A 27 -17.54 -10.01 -24.07
N ALA A 28 -17.25 -8.81 -24.56
CA ALA A 28 -18.24 -7.76 -24.71
C ALA A 28 -19.22 -8.13 -25.83
N SER A 29 -20.49 -8.26 -25.48
CA SER A 29 -21.62 -8.50 -26.37
C SER A 29 -21.60 -7.57 -27.61
N ALA A 30 -21.50 -8.18 -28.79
CA ALA A 30 -22.00 -7.84 -30.14
C ALA A 30 -22.20 -6.38 -30.63
N PHE A 31 -21.76 -5.33 -29.93
CA PHE A 31 -21.96 -3.94 -30.35
C PHE A 31 -20.69 -3.19 -30.79
N CYS A 32 -19.49 -3.79 -30.67
CA CYS A 32 -18.23 -3.09 -30.93
C CYS A 32 -17.40 -3.69 -32.10
N ALA A 33 -18.03 -4.34 -33.07
CA ALA A 33 -17.33 -5.01 -34.18
C ALA A 33 -16.67 -4.06 -35.23
N HIS A 34 -16.66 -2.74 -35.02
CA HIS A 34 -16.09 -1.78 -35.98
C HIS A 34 -14.70 -1.22 -35.60
N ALA A 35 -14.15 -1.56 -34.44
CA ALA A 35 -12.84 -1.05 -34.02
C ALA A 35 -11.65 -1.97 -34.33
N ALA A 36 -11.88 -3.13 -34.95
CA ALA A 36 -10.87 -4.19 -35.12
C ALA A 36 -9.96 -4.05 -36.36
N GLN A 37 -9.75 -2.83 -36.87
CA GLN A 37 -8.98 -2.61 -38.10
C GLN A 37 -8.07 -1.37 -38.01
N VAL A 38 -7.27 -1.22 -36.95
CA VAL A 38 -6.11 -0.31 -37.02
C VAL A 38 -4.91 -0.84 -36.22
N SER A 39 -3.97 -1.39 -36.99
CA SER A 39 -2.51 -1.29 -36.84
C SER A 39 -1.79 -1.90 -35.63
N GLU A 40 -1.07 -2.95 -35.96
CA GLU A 40 0.15 -3.46 -35.35
C GLU A 40 1.22 -2.36 -35.10
N SER A 41 1.98 -2.55 -34.01
CA SER A 41 3.42 -2.22 -33.91
C SER A 41 3.86 -0.74 -33.84
N ARG A 42 3.31 0.10 -32.96
CA ARG A 42 3.85 1.47 -32.75
C ARG A 42 3.98 2.01 -31.33
N ASP A 43 3.54 1.31 -30.29
CA ASP A 43 3.40 1.95 -28.96
C ASP A 43 4.65 1.95 -28.07
N SER A 44 5.60 1.04 -28.30
CA SER A 44 6.77 0.88 -27.42
C SER A 44 7.75 2.07 -27.42
N GLN A 45 7.70 2.93 -28.46
CA GLN A 45 8.57 4.12 -28.54
C GLN A 45 7.92 5.38 -27.94
N GLN A 46 6.60 5.42 -27.75
CA GLN A 46 5.89 6.61 -27.25
C GLN A 46 5.90 6.71 -25.72
N GLY A 47 5.86 5.58 -25.00
CA GLY A 47 5.93 5.56 -23.53
C GLY A 47 7.28 6.05 -23.00
N ALA A 48 8.39 5.56 -23.57
CA ALA A 48 9.75 5.97 -23.18
C ALA A 48 10.02 7.46 -23.48
N GLY A 49 9.52 7.97 -24.62
CA GLY A 49 9.65 9.38 -24.98
C GLY A 49 8.86 10.33 -24.07
N GLN A 50 7.72 9.90 -23.54
CA GLN A 50 6.97 10.66 -22.53
C GLN A 50 7.64 10.65 -21.17
N LEU A 51 8.37 9.59 -20.81
CA LEU A 51 9.12 9.50 -19.55
C LEU A 51 10.31 10.48 -19.51
N LEU A 52 11.00 10.65 -20.64
CA LEU A 52 12.12 11.60 -20.79
C LEU A 52 11.70 13.07 -20.63
N LYS A 53 10.39 13.37 -20.67
CA LYS A 53 9.83 14.71 -20.45
C LYS A 53 9.83 15.12 -18.97
N TYR A 54 9.84 14.17 -18.05
CA TYR A 54 9.73 14.42 -16.61
C TYR A 54 11.00 13.93 -15.91
N GLN A 55 12.04 14.77 -15.90
CA GLN A 55 13.38 14.37 -15.45
C GLN A 55 13.65 14.70 -13.99
N THR A 56 12.71 15.36 -13.31
CA THR A 56 12.80 15.65 -11.88
C THR A 56 11.56 15.15 -11.14
N LEU A 57 11.69 14.87 -9.85
CA LEU A 57 10.55 14.46 -9.02
C LEU A 57 9.42 15.51 -9.03
N ARG A 58 9.77 16.80 -9.06
CA ARG A 58 8.79 17.90 -9.13
C ARG A 58 8.01 17.90 -10.44
N GLU A 59 8.67 17.60 -11.54
CA GLU A 59 8.02 17.47 -12.84
C GLU A 59 7.10 16.25 -12.87
N LEU A 60 7.56 15.11 -12.35
CA LEU A 60 6.74 13.91 -12.22
C LEU A 60 5.49 14.17 -11.37
N LEU A 61 5.62 14.92 -10.26
CA LEU A 61 4.48 15.31 -9.43
C LEU A 61 3.47 16.17 -10.19
N ARG A 62 3.90 17.00 -11.16
CA ARG A 62 2.96 17.75 -12.01
C ARG A 62 2.18 16.82 -12.93
N LEU A 63 2.84 15.80 -13.49
CA LEU A 63 2.17 14.76 -14.28
C LEU A 63 1.12 14.04 -13.44
N VAL A 64 1.51 13.53 -12.27
CA VAL A 64 0.59 12.84 -11.35
C VAL A 64 -0.63 13.72 -11.03
N LYS A 65 -0.43 15.01 -10.76
CA LYS A 65 -1.54 15.95 -10.53
C LYS A 65 -2.46 16.12 -11.74
N ALA A 66 -1.92 16.13 -12.95
CA ALA A 66 -2.70 16.23 -14.17
C ALA A 66 -3.52 14.95 -14.41
N GLU A 67 -2.90 13.79 -14.31
CA GLU A 67 -3.57 12.49 -14.50
C GLU A 67 -4.65 12.24 -13.44
N VAL A 68 -4.39 12.59 -12.17
CA VAL A 68 -5.40 12.53 -11.10
C VAL A 68 -6.59 13.42 -11.42
N LYS A 69 -6.36 14.63 -11.97
CA LYS A 69 -7.45 15.54 -12.35
C LYS A 69 -8.27 15.01 -13.53
N LEU A 70 -7.64 14.29 -14.47
CA LEU A 70 -8.33 13.62 -15.56
C LEU A 70 -9.16 12.43 -15.06
N THR A 71 -8.58 11.63 -14.15
CA THR A 71 -9.24 10.45 -13.55
C THR A 71 -10.45 10.86 -12.70
N PHE A 72 -10.35 11.97 -11.97
CA PHE A 72 -11.39 12.48 -11.08
C PHE A 72 -11.82 13.90 -11.48
N PRO A 73 -12.65 14.07 -12.53
CA PRO A 73 -12.98 15.39 -13.09
C PRO A 73 -13.74 16.30 -12.12
N GLU A 74 -14.57 15.71 -11.24
CA GLU A 74 -15.27 16.44 -10.17
C GLU A 74 -14.52 16.37 -8.82
N GLY A 75 -13.25 15.94 -8.85
CA GLY A 75 -12.43 15.74 -7.67
C GLY A 75 -13.08 14.73 -6.70
N PRO A 76 -13.26 15.07 -5.40
CA PRO A 76 -13.83 14.14 -4.41
C PRO A 76 -15.24 13.64 -4.74
N LYS A 77 -16.02 14.41 -5.50
CA LYS A 77 -17.39 14.02 -5.90
C LYS A 77 -17.41 12.92 -6.96
N SER A 78 -16.28 12.71 -7.64
CA SER A 78 -16.10 11.61 -8.60
C SER A 78 -15.99 10.24 -7.90
N MET A 79 -15.82 10.21 -6.58
CA MET A 79 -15.73 8.99 -5.78
C MET A 79 -17.08 8.63 -5.16
N GLY A 80 -17.42 7.34 -5.19
CA GLY A 80 -18.58 6.81 -4.45
C GLY A 80 -18.36 6.84 -2.94
N LEU A 81 -19.45 6.67 -2.17
CA LEU A 81 -19.41 6.64 -0.70
C LEU A 81 -18.86 5.32 -0.13
N MET A 82 -18.78 4.27 -0.96
CA MET A 82 -18.18 2.99 -0.64
C MET A 82 -17.14 2.65 -1.69
N LEU A 83 -15.98 2.18 -1.23
CA LEU A 83 -14.94 1.63 -2.07
C LEU A 83 -14.88 0.13 -1.87
N ARG A 84 -14.58 -0.56 -2.96
CA ARG A 84 -14.32 -1.99 -3.00
C ARG A 84 -12.89 -2.22 -3.44
N ILE A 85 -12.13 -2.97 -2.66
CA ILE A 85 -10.87 -3.56 -3.10
C ILE A 85 -11.17 -5.01 -3.48
N GLN A 86 -10.74 -5.42 -4.66
CA GLN A 86 -10.80 -6.80 -5.13
C GLN A 86 -9.38 -7.29 -5.35
N TYR A 87 -9.05 -8.43 -4.76
CA TYR A 87 -7.81 -9.14 -4.97
C TYR A 87 -8.09 -10.20 -6.01
N ILE A 88 -7.56 -10.01 -7.22
CA ILE A 88 -7.76 -10.91 -8.34
C ILE A 88 -6.44 -11.59 -8.63
N HIS A 89 -6.47 -12.92 -8.75
CA HIS A 89 -5.32 -13.71 -9.13
C HIS A 89 -4.94 -13.39 -10.57
N ARG A 90 -3.64 -13.16 -10.80
CA ARG A 90 -3.14 -12.59 -12.06
C ARG A 90 -3.38 -13.51 -13.26
N ASP A 91 -3.22 -14.82 -13.08
CA ASP A 91 -3.11 -15.74 -14.22
C ASP A 91 -4.47 -16.26 -14.73
N ASP A 92 -5.43 -16.48 -13.82
CA ASP A 92 -6.75 -17.04 -14.13
C ASP A 92 -7.89 -16.04 -13.89
N GLY A 93 -7.60 -14.87 -13.31
CA GLY A 93 -8.62 -13.89 -12.96
C GLY A 93 -9.52 -14.32 -11.80
N GLU A 94 -9.14 -15.34 -11.02
CA GLU A 94 -9.94 -15.80 -9.89
C GLU A 94 -9.97 -14.73 -8.79
N GLU A 95 -11.16 -14.47 -8.24
CA GLU A 95 -11.32 -13.57 -7.11
C GLU A 95 -10.80 -14.24 -5.83
N ILE A 96 -9.68 -13.76 -5.31
CA ILE A 96 -9.06 -14.23 -4.07
C ILE A 96 -9.82 -13.67 -2.86
N ASP A 97 -10.13 -12.38 -2.88
CA ASP A 97 -10.78 -11.70 -1.76
C ASP A 97 -11.41 -10.35 -2.19
N VAL A 98 -12.41 -9.90 -1.43
CA VAL A 98 -13.10 -8.63 -1.64
C VAL A 98 -13.35 -7.93 -0.31
N HIS A 99 -13.01 -6.64 -0.26
CA HIS A 99 -13.24 -5.79 0.91
C HIS A 99 -13.97 -4.52 0.53
N ASP A 100 -15.11 -4.30 1.17
CA ASP A 100 -15.88 -3.07 1.08
C ASP A 100 -15.63 -2.19 2.30
N PHE A 101 -15.37 -0.91 2.07
CA PHE A 101 -15.20 0.06 3.16
C PHE A 101 -15.78 1.43 2.79
N PRO A 102 -16.34 2.16 3.76
CA PRO A 102 -16.88 3.48 3.53
C PRO A 102 -15.76 4.50 3.27
N VAL A 103 -15.99 5.43 2.35
CA VAL A 103 -15.12 6.59 2.16
C VAL A 103 -15.36 7.58 3.28
N SER A 104 -14.37 7.71 4.18
CA SER A 104 -14.39 8.70 5.25
C SER A 104 -13.20 9.62 5.14
N LYS A 105 -13.45 10.88 4.79
CA LYS A 105 -12.43 11.92 4.80
C LYS A 105 -11.83 12.11 6.19
N GLN A 106 -12.65 12.03 7.24
CA GLN A 106 -12.19 12.20 8.62
C GLN A 106 -11.19 11.12 9.03
N VAL A 107 -11.51 9.85 8.73
CA VAL A 107 -10.62 8.71 9.03
C VAL A 107 -9.31 8.86 8.25
N LEU A 108 -9.36 9.26 6.97
CA LEU A 108 -8.18 9.49 6.16
C LEU A 108 -7.32 10.65 6.70
N ASP A 109 -7.94 11.78 7.07
CA ASP A 109 -7.25 12.95 7.61
C ASP A 109 -6.55 12.62 8.95
N GLU A 110 -7.23 11.89 9.84
CA GLU A 110 -6.64 11.42 11.11
C GLU A 110 -5.48 10.45 10.89
N TYR A 111 -5.65 9.50 9.96
CA TYR A 111 -4.60 8.59 9.54
C TYR A 111 -3.39 9.39 9.05
N LEU A 112 -3.56 10.23 8.04
CA LEU A 112 -2.47 11.03 7.44
C LEU A 112 -1.79 11.93 8.48
N LYS A 113 -2.56 12.59 9.36
CA LYS A 113 -2.01 13.42 10.44
C LYS A 113 -1.05 12.64 11.33
N ARG A 114 -1.41 11.41 11.71
CA ARG A 114 -0.56 10.54 12.56
C ARG A 114 0.76 10.16 11.86
N TYR A 115 0.72 9.90 10.56
CA TYR A 115 1.93 9.59 9.77
C TYR A 115 2.78 10.84 9.51
N MET A 116 2.16 11.97 9.18
CA MET A 116 2.87 13.22 8.94
C MET A 116 3.59 13.72 10.19
N ALA A 117 2.98 13.58 11.37
CA ALA A 117 3.65 13.90 12.64
C ALA A 117 4.93 13.08 12.84
N TRP A 118 4.97 11.82 12.36
CA TRP A 118 6.20 11.03 12.38
C TRP A 118 7.23 11.53 11.36
N TRP A 119 6.82 11.76 10.11
CA TRP A 119 7.69 12.29 9.05
C TRP A 119 8.27 13.67 9.36
N GLN A 120 7.53 14.51 10.07
CA GLN A 120 7.95 15.84 10.51
C GLN A 120 8.79 15.80 11.81
N GLY A 121 8.93 14.64 12.45
CA GLY A 121 9.67 14.48 13.70
C GLY A 121 8.91 14.91 14.95
N GLU A 122 7.64 15.26 14.85
CA GLU A 122 6.76 15.64 15.96
C GLU A 122 6.34 14.43 16.82
N ARG A 123 6.44 13.21 16.27
CA ARG A 123 6.10 11.95 16.94
C ARG A 123 7.23 10.93 16.81
N LYS A 124 7.52 10.18 17.88
CA LYS A 124 8.44 9.02 17.84
C LYS A 124 7.86 7.87 17.01
N ALA A 125 8.74 7.03 16.46
CA ALA A 125 8.34 5.78 15.83
C ALA A 125 7.59 4.90 16.83
N SER A 126 6.48 4.31 16.38
CA SER A 126 5.71 3.30 17.11
C SER A 126 5.95 1.94 16.46
N GLY A 127 5.96 0.87 17.24
CA GLY A 127 5.99 -0.47 16.69
C GLY A 127 4.68 -0.86 16.02
N VAL A 128 4.68 -2.09 15.51
CA VAL A 128 3.53 -2.70 14.82
C VAL A 128 2.42 -3.07 15.80
N ASP A 129 1.18 -3.14 15.31
CA ASP A 129 0.08 -3.69 16.11
C ASP A 129 0.30 -5.19 16.39
N ILE A 130 -0.33 -5.71 17.44
CA ILE A 130 -0.10 -7.09 17.92
C ILE A 130 -0.44 -8.11 16.82
N GLU A 131 -1.47 -7.86 16.01
CA GLU A 131 -1.89 -8.70 14.89
C GLU A 131 -0.84 -8.74 13.77
N GLU A 132 -0.03 -7.68 13.66
CA GLU A 132 1.04 -7.55 12.68
C GLU A 132 2.43 -7.95 13.23
N ALA A 133 2.50 -8.46 14.46
CA ALA A 133 3.76 -8.85 15.10
C ALA A 133 4.53 -9.92 14.32
N PHE A 134 3.89 -10.65 13.41
CA PHE A 134 4.55 -11.58 12.50
C PHE A 134 5.62 -10.89 11.63
N LYS A 135 5.45 -9.60 11.30
CA LYS A 135 6.43 -8.80 10.55
C LYS A 135 7.77 -8.67 11.30
N CYS A 136 7.76 -8.77 12.62
CA CYS A 136 8.99 -8.75 13.42
C CYS A 136 9.87 -10.00 13.22
N ARG A 137 9.38 -11.07 12.58
CA ARG A 137 10.15 -12.29 12.30
C ARG A 137 11.16 -12.11 11.18
N THR A 138 10.87 -11.23 10.23
CA THR A 138 11.71 -10.97 9.05
C THR A 138 12.37 -9.59 9.10
N CYS A 139 12.10 -8.80 10.14
CA CYS A 139 12.70 -7.48 10.32
C CYS A 139 14.19 -7.58 10.66
N GLU A 140 15.04 -6.89 9.90
CA GLU A 140 16.49 -6.86 10.12
C GLU A 140 16.87 -6.16 11.45
N PHE A 141 16.09 -5.18 11.88
CA PHE A 141 16.28 -4.43 13.14
C PHE A 141 15.68 -5.15 14.36
N ALA A 142 15.28 -6.41 14.21
CA ALA A 142 14.63 -7.19 15.25
C ALA A 142 15.46 -7.28 16.54
N SER A 143 16.77 -7.44 16.42
CA SER A 143 17.69 -7.67 17.56
C SER A 143 17.74 -6.50 18.53
N ASP A 144 17.71 -5.27 18.02
CA ASP A 144 17.91 -4.03 18.76
C ASP A 144 16.65 -3.14 18.78
N CYS A 145 15.51 -3.64 18.27
CA CYS A 145 14.24 -2.94 18.31
C CYS A 145 13.79 -2.66 19.76
N THR A 146 13.91 -1.39 20.17
CA THR A 146 13.54 -0.92 21.50
C THR A 146 12.07 -1.19 21.84
N TRP A 147 11.17 -1.02 20.88
CA TRP A 147 9.76 -1.33 21.07
C TRP A 147 9.53 -2.82 21.35
N ARG A 148 10.18 -3.71 20.59
CA ARG A 148 10.01 -5.16 20.78
C ARG A 148 10.53 -5.62 22.13
N ASN A 149 11.66 -5.05 22.57
CA ASN A 149 12.25 -5.33 23.87
C ASN A 149 11.34 -4.85 25.02
N ALA A 150 10.79 -3.63 24.91
CA ALA A 150 9.84 -3.10 25.89
C ALA A 150 8.55 -3.95 25.98
N MET A 151 8.00 -4.37 24.84
CA MET A 151 6.83 -5.25 24.80
C MET A 151 7.14 -6.62 25.44
N ALA A 152 8.30 -7.20 25.15
CA ALA A 152 8.71 -8.48 25.76
C ALA A 152 8.83 -8.36 27.28
N GLU A 153 9.46 -7.28 27.78
CA GLU A 153 9.58 -7.01 29.21
C GLU A 153 8.21 -6.85 29.88
N GLU A 154 7.29 -6.12 29.27
CA GLU A 154 5.93 -5.95 29.77
C GLU A 154 5.20 -7.29 29.90
N GLN A 155 5.32 -8.17 28.90
CA GLN A 155 4.70 -9.50 28.94
C GLN A 155 5.34 -10.41 29.98
N MET A 156 6.66 -10.38 30.14
CA MET A 156 7.36 -11.11 31.20
C MET A 156 6.90 -10.68 32.58
N GLN A 157 6.71 -9.37 32.79
CA GLN A 157 6.23 -8.84 34.06
C GLN A 157 4.78 -9.27 34.33
N LYS A 158 3.90 -9.19 33.33
CA LYS A 158 2.51 -9.69 33.42
C LYS A 158 2.47 -11.18 33.76
N ALA A 159 3.34 -12.01 33.16
CA ALA A 159 3.44 -13.43 33.45
C ALA A 159 3.88 -13.69 34.90
N ARG A 160 4.89 -12.96 35.39
CA ARG A 160 5.36 -13.05 36.80
C ARG A 160 4.26 -12.73 37.79
N VAL A 161 3.51 -11.64 37.56
CA VAL A 161 2.38 -11.24 38.43
C VAL A 161 1.29 -12.32 38.43
N ARG A 162 0.93 -12.87 37.27
CA ARG A 162 -0.07 -13.95 37.16
C ARG A 162 0.37 -15.21 37.91
N GLU A 163 1.65 -15.57 37.82
CA GLU A 163 2.20 -16.72 38.52
C GLU A 163 2.18 -16.53 40.04
N GLN A 164 2.55 -15.34 40.54
CA GLN A 164 2.47 -15.01 41.96
C GLN A 164 1.03 -15.08 42.48
N ALA A 165 0.07 -14.53 41.73
CA ALA A 165 -1.36 -14.61 42.09
C ALA A 165 -1.85 -16.06 42.15
N ARG A 166 -1.46 -16.92 41.20
CA ARG A 166 -1.79 -18.35 41.21
C ARG A 166 -1.18 -19.07 42.42
N ARG A 167 0.06 -18.76 42.79
CA ARG A 167 0.72 -19.32 43.98
C ARG A 167 0.04 -18.88 45.27
N GLN A 168 -0.38 -17.62 45.37
CA GLN A 168 -1.12 -17.10 46.54
C GLN A 168 -2.52 -17.72 46.65
N ALA A 169 -3.24 -17.86 45.53
CA ALA A 169 -4.56 -18.49 45.51
C ALA A 169 -4.49 -19.98 45.93
N SER A 170 -3.49 -20.72 45.44
CA SER A 170 -3.29 -22.13 45.81
C SER A 170 -2.84 -22.32 47.27
N THR A 171 -2.14 -21.37 47.86
CA THR A 171 -1.81 -21.40 49.30
C THR A 171 -3.01 -21.03 50.18
N CYS A 172 -3.87 -20.10 49.75
CA CYS A 172 -5.09 -19.73 50.46
C CYS A 172 -6.14 -20.85 50.46
N SER A 173 -6.26 -21.59 49.35
CA SER A 173 -7.20 -22.73 49.23
C SER A 173 -6.80 -23.97 50.05
N ARG A 174 -5.59 -24.04 50.60
CA ARG A 174 -5.07 -25.17 51.41
C ARG A 174 -5.18 -24.94 52.91
N ARG A 175 -5.67 -23.78 53.35
CA ARG A 175 -5.89 -23.40 54.74
C ARG A 175 -7.38 -23.40 55.06
#